data_AF-A0A519CU54-F1
#
_entry.id   AF-A0A519CU54-F1
#
_cell.length_a   1.000
_cell.length_b   1.000
_cell.length_c   1.000
_cell.angle_alpha   90.00
_cell.angle_beta   90.00
_cell.angle_gamma   90.00
#
_symmetry.space_group_name_H-M   'P 1'
#
loop_
_entity.id
_entity.type
_entity.pdbx_description
1 polymer ?
#
loop_
_entity_poly.entity_id
_entity_poly.type
_entity_poly.pdbx_seq_one_letter_code
_entity_poly.pdbx_strand_id
1 'polypeptide(L)'
;MNEEKTSQGLLRHNHSTSAIRIALLRGNRVWQHRQLLPGDGEIRYIQNQSRIHSLGAMTISKELAAKVATGELSMQQALNHMR
;
A
#
# COMPACT_ATOMS: atom_id res chain seq x y z
N MET A 1 -11.26 7.75 -14.66
CA MET A 1 -10.01 8.49 -14.45
C MET A 1 -9.48 8.88 -15.82
N ASN A 2 -9.15 10.15 -16.03
CA ASN A 2 -8.68 10.66 -17.32
C ASN A 2 -7.17 10.91 -17.21
N GLU A 3 -6.35 10.12 -17.91
CA GLU A 3 -4.89 10.12 -17.81
C GLU A 3 -4.24 11.39 -18.40
N GLU A 4 -4.96 12.11 -19.26
CA GLU A 4 -4.48 13.27 -20.02
C GLU A 4 -4.07 14.47 -19.16
N LYS A 5 -4.44 14.51 -17.87
CA LYS A 5 -4.18 15.65 -16.99
C LYS A 5 -2.90 15.55 -16.15
N THR A 6 -2.14 14.46 -16.23
CA THR A 6 -0.96 14.26 -15.37
C THR A 6 0.40 14.52 -16.02
N SER A 7 0.44 14.94 -17.29
CA SER A 7 1.70 14.97 -18.05
C SER A 7 1.82 16.16 -19.02
N GLN A 8 1.57 17.38 -18.54
CA GLN A 8 1.74 18.61 -19.34
C GLN A 8 3.15 19.23 -19.23
N GLY A 9 4.11 18.64 -18.49
CA GLY A 9 5.40 19.31 -18.25
C GLY A 9 6.65 18.44 -18.07
N LEU A 10 6.55 17.11 -18.15
CA LEU A 10 7.73 16.24 -18.19
C LEU A 10 7.71 15.49 -19.51
N LEU A 11 8.87 15.40 -20.19
CA LEU A 11 9.03 14.53 -21.35
C LEU A 11 8.46 13.16 -20.98
N ARG A 12 7.35 12.80 -21.62
CA ARG A 12 6.77 11.47 -21.62
C ARG A 12 7.96 10.52 -21.81
N HIS A 13 8.19 9.57 -20.89
CA HIS A 13 9.30 8.58 -20.89
C HIS A 13 10.61 8.89 -20.13
N ASN A 14 10.63 9.75 -19.10
CA ASN A 14 11.83 9.91 -18.25
C ASN A 14 11.99 8.87 -17.12
N HIS A 15 11.21 7.78 -17.12
CA HIS A 15 11.20 6.75 -16.07
C HIS A 15 12.60 6.15 -15.82
N SER A 16 13.38 5.98 -16.89
CA SER A 16 14.76 5.48 -16.81
C SER A 16 15.66 6.39 -15.98
N THR A 17 15.58 7.71 -16.20
CA THR A 17 16.35 8.69 -15.44
C THR A 17 15.91 8.74 -13.98
N SER A 18 14.61 8.68 -13.72
CA SER A 18 14.06 8.62 -12.35
C SER A 18 14.49 7.35 -11.62
N ALA A 19 14.45 6.19 -12.28
CA ALA A 19 14.89 4.92 -11.71
C ALA A 19 16.38 4.94 -11.34
N ILE A 20 17.24 5.46 -12.23
CA ILE A 20 18.67 5.64 -11.96
C ILE A 20 18.89 6.53 -10.74
N ARG A 21 18.15 7.66 -10.64
CA ARG A 21 18.28 8.56 -9.49
C ARG A 21 17.87 7.89 -8.19
N ILE A 22 16.75 7.16 -8.16
CA ILE A 22 16.29 6.41 -6.97
C ILE A 22 17.32 5.36 -6.57
N ALA A 23 17.88 4.61 -7.54
CA ALA A 23 18.89 3.59 -7.28
C ALA A 23 20.17 4.16 -6.66
N LEU A 24 20.52 5.41 -6.99
CA LEU A 24 21.70 6.11 -6.46
C LEU A 24 21.44 6.88 -5.15
N LEU A 25 20.18 6.99 -4.69
CA LEU A 25 19.87 7.63 -3.41
C LEU A 25 20.48 6.82 -2.27
N ARG A 26 21.35 7.47 -1.48
CA ARG A 26 21.86 6.87 -0.23
C ARG A 26 20.72 6.83 0.79
N GLY A 27 20.40 5.63 1.26
CA GLY A 27 19.43 5.44 2.33
C GLY A 27 19.96 5.85 3.69
N ASN A 28 19.04 6.12 4.63
CA ASN A 28 19.37 6.29 6.04
C ASN A 28 19.15 4.97 6.79
N ARG A 29 20.12 4.58 7.63
CA ARG A 29 19.97 3.40 8.49
C ARG A 29 18.96 3.70 9.59
N VAL A 30 18.00 2.80 9.76
CA VAL A 30 16.97 2.89 10.80
C VAL A 30 17.41 1.99 11.95
N TRP A 31 17.78 2.60 13.08
CA TRP A 31 18.32 1.88 14.24
C TRP A 31 17.26 1.57 15.32
N GLN A 32 16.05 2.09 15.15
CA GLN A 32 14.98 2.01 16.15
C GLN A 32 13.67 1.48 15.55
N HIS A 33 12.91 0.79 16.37
CA HIS A 33 11.54 0.42 16.04
C HIS A 33 10.68 1.70 15.97
N ARG A 34 9.88 1.80 14.91
CA ARG A 34 8.93 2.91 14.72
C ARG A 34 7.52 2.38 14.90
N GLN A 35 6.67 3.18 15.53
CA GLN A 35 5.25 2.90 15.54
C GLN A 35 4.73 3.02 14.10
N LEU A 36 4.12 1.95 13.61
CA LEU A 36 3.47 1.93 12.30
C LEU A 36 2.01 2.38 12.49
N LEU A 37 1.69 3.56 12.01
CA LEU A 37 0.32 4.06 11.94
C LEU A 37 -0.08 4.05 10.46
N PRO A 38 -0.86 3.05 10.02
CA PRO A 38 -1.23 2.95 8.61
C PRO A 38 -2.09 4.15 8.20
N GLY A 39 -1.70 4.81 7.12
CA GLY A 39 -2.47 5.90 6.53
C GLY A 39 -3.72 5.39 5.82
N ASP A 40 -4.66 6.29 5.51
CA ASP A 40 -5.92 5.91 4.85
C ASP A 40 -5.71 5.19 3.50
N GLY A 41 -4.65 5.56 2.75
CA GLY A 41 -4.27 4.91 1.50
C GLY A 41 -3.84 3.45 1.69
N GLU A 42 -3.03 3.19 2.72
CA GLU A 42 -2.56 1.84 3.06
C GLU A 42 -3.72 0.97 3.55
N ILE A 43 -4.59 1.52 4.40
CA ILE A 43 -5.81 0.85 4.82
C ILE A 43 -6.68 0.47 3.62
N ARG A 44 -6.91 1.41 2.70
CA ARG A 44 -7.70 1.15 1.49
C ARG A 44 -7.06 0.09 0.60
N TYR A 45 -5.73 0.11 0.47
CA TYR A 45 -5.00 -0.92 -0.24
C TYR A 45 -5.23 -2.30 0.38
N ILE A 46 -5.10 -2.43 1.70
CA ILE A 46 -5.32 -3.68 2.42
C ILE A 46 -6.77 -4.18 2.28
N GLN A 47 -7.76 -3.28 2.35
CA GLN A 47 -9.16 -3.63 2.09
C GLN A 47 -9.35 -4.15 0.66
N ASN A 48 -8.75 -3.52 -0.35
CA ASN A 48 -8.79 -4.02 -1.72
C ASN A 48 -8.14 -5.40 -1.84
N GLN A 49 -7.01 -5.64 -1.16
CA GLN A 49 -6.38 -6.96 -1.11
C GLN A 49 -7.31 -8.00 -0.47
N SER A 50 -8.00 -7.66 0.63
CA SER A 50 -8.98 -8.57 1.25
C SER A 50 -10.12 -8.95 0.30
N ARG A 51 -10.56 -7.99 -0.53
CA ARG A 51 -11.58 -8.22 -1.55
C ARG A 51 -11.07 -9.16 -2.64
N ILE A 52 -9.82 -9.02 -3.07
CA ILE A 52 -9.20 -9.93 -4.04
C ILE A 52 -9.05 -11.33 -3.45
N HIS A 53 -8.55 -11.45 -2.22
CA HIS A 53 -8.36 -12.72 -1.52
C HIS A 53 -9.66 -13.49 -1.29
N SER A 54 -10.76 -12.79 -1.06
CA SER A 54 -12.09 -13.39 -0.92
C SER A 54 -12.84 -13.57 -2.25
N LEU A 55 -12.14 -13.41 -3.40
CA LEU A 55 -12.73 -13.49 -4.74
C LEU A 55 -13.91 -12.52 -4.93
N GLY A 56 -13.87 -11.37 -4.27
CA GLY A 56 -14.87 -10.32 -4.33
C GLY A 56 -15.98 -10.43 -3.27
N ALA A 57 -16.00 -11.49 -2.45
CA ALA A 57 -17.10 -11.75 -1.53
C ALA A 57 -17.10 -10.85 -0.28
N MET A 58 -15.92 -10.48 0.23
CA MET A 58 -15.79 -9.82 1.54
C MET A 58 -14.72 -8.73 1.50
N THR A 59 -14.95 -7.65 2.24
CA THR A 59 -13.96 -6.59 2.46
C THR A 59 -13.81 -6.37 3.95
N ILE A 60 -12.59 -6.50 4.48
CA ILE A 60 -12.34 -6.37 5.91
C ILE A 60 -12.58 -4.95 6.42
N SER A 61 -12.99 -4.82 7.68
CA SER A 61 -13.23 -3.52 8.32
C SER A 61 -11.95 -2.68 8.38
N LYS A 62 -12.11 -1.37 8.60
CA LYS A 62 -10.98 -0.43 8.75
C LYS A 62 -10.04 -0.88 9.87
N GLU A 63 -10.60 -1.37 10.98
CA GLU A 63 -9.84 -1.82 12.14
C GLU A 63 -9.05 -3.11 11.85
N LEU A 64 -9.69 -4.09 11.19
CA LEU A 64 -8.99 -5.32 10.78
C LEU A 64 -7.88 -5.02 9.76
N ALA A 65 -8.14 -4.11 8.82
CA ALA A 65 -7.13 -3.65 7.87
C ALA A 65 -5.95 -2.97 8.57
N ALA A 66 -6.19 -2.21 9.64
CA ALA A 66 -5.12 -1.60 10.43
C ALA A 66 -4.25 -2.66 11.10
N LYS A 67 -4.87 -3.67 11.75
CA LYS A 67 -4.15 -4.79 12.38
C LYS A 67 -3.35 -5.62 11.38
N VAL A 68 -3.87 -5.79 10.16
CA VAL A 68 -3.12 -6.45 9.08
C VAL A 68 -1.95 -5.59 8.61
N ALA A 69 -2.14 -4.28 8.50
CA ALA A 69 -1.09 -3.34 8.08
C ALA A 69 0.05 -3.21 9.12
N THR A 70 -0.26 -3.35 10.41
CA THR A 70 0.75 -3.37 11.49
C THR A 70 1.40 -4.74 11.69
N GLY A 71 0.88 -5.79 11.05
CA GLY A 71 1.39 -7.17 11.15
C GLY A 71 0.85 -7.94 12.36
N GLU A 72 -0.15 -7.42 13.07
CA GLU A 72 -0.82 -8.10 14.19
C GLU A 72 -1.69 -9.28 13.72
N LEU A 73 -2.22 -9.21 12.50
CA LEU A 73 -3.04 -10.26 11.89
C LEU A 73 -2.60 -10.55 10.45
N SER A 74 -2.71 -11.81 10.03
CA SER A 74 -2.62 -12.16 8.61
C SER A 74 -3.92 -11.83 7.88
N MET A 75 -3.84 -11.66 6.55
CA MET A 75 -5.02 -11.44 5.70
C MET A 75 -6.06 -12.56 5.87
N GLN A 76 -5.62 -13.81 5.95
CA GLN A 76 -6.50 -14.96 6.11
C GLN A 76 -7.16 -14.99 7.49
N GLN A 77 -6.42 -14.65 8.55
CA GLN A 77 -6.99 -14.52 9.89
C GLN A 77 -8.05 -13.41 9.94
N ALA A 78 -7.75 -12.25 9.35
CA ALA A 78 -8.70 -11.14 9.29
C ALA A 78 -10.00 -11.50 8.55
N LEU A 79 -9.92 -12.25 7.45
CA LEU A 79 -11.10 -12.75 6.73
C LEU A 79 -11.88 -13.76 7.57
N ASN A 80 -11.21 -14.64 8.32
CA ASN A 80 -11.87 -15.60 9.19
C ASN A 80 -12.63 -14.93 10.35
N HIS A 81 -12.15 -13.78 10.86
CA HIS A 81 -12.86 -13.01 11.88
C HIS A 81 -14.19 -12.40 11.42
N MET A 82 -14.46 -12.38 10.11
CA MET A 82 -15.71 -11.85 9.55
C MET A 82 -16.76 -12.93 9.24
N ARG A 83 -16.40 -14.21 9.34
CA ARG A 83 -17.32 -15.34 9.15
C ARG A 83 -18.09 -15.63 10.42
#